data_AF-A0A3M1BTL4-F1
#
_entry.id   AF-A0A3M1BTL4-F1
#
_cell.length_a   1.000
_cell.length_b   1.000
_cell.length_c   1.000
_cell.angle_alpha   90.00
_cell.angle_beta   90.00
_cell.angle_gamma   90.00
#
_symmetry.space_group_name_H-M   'P 1'
#
loop_
_entity.id
_entity.type
_entity.pdbx_description
1 polymer ?
#
loop_
_entity_poly.entity_id
_entity_poly.type
_entity_poly.pdbx_seq_one_letter_code
_entity_poly.pdbx_strand_id
1 'polypeptide(L)'
;MKFFWKLIATGFGAGYSPLAPGTMGAALACLILWLLHIWQPECFSGNWSVAHWLLGLILLFGGLGVDAADALADEWGHDPSKVVVDEMVGLWVAMLGIPVTWQWLLAAFVLFRIFDIWKPLGIKRAEALPGGW
;
A
#
# COMPACT_ATOMS: atom_id res chain seq x y z
N MET A 1 -17.37 -7.75 -13.22
CA MET A 1 -16.78 -8.26 -11.97
C MET A 1 -15.27 -7.98 -11.88
N LYS A 2 -14.46 -8.28 -12.90
CA LYS A 2 -13.01 -7.97 -12.88
C LYS A 2 -12.62 -6.50 -12.73
N PHE A 3 -13.50 -5.55 -13.12
CA PHE A 3 -13.22 -4.11 -12.99
C PHE A 3 -12.94 -3.70 -11.54
N PHE A 4 -13.71 -4.23 -10.58
CA PHE A 4 -13.51 -3.96 -9.16
C PHE A 4 -12.11 -4.41 -8.70
N TRP A 5 -11.72 -5.64 -9.04
CA TRP A 5 -10.39 -6.17 -8.70
C TRP A 5 -9.26 -5.37 -9.34
N LYS A 6 -9.42 -4.93 -10.60
CA LYS A 6 -8.45 -4.05 -11.25
C LYS A 6 -8.29 -2.73 -10.51
N LEU A 7 -9.39 -2.15 -10.03
CA LEU A 7 -9.36 -0.92 -9.24
C LEU A 7 -8.58 -1.10 -7.94
N ILE A 8 -8.83 -2.18 -7.20
CA ILE A 8 -8.12 -2.48 -5.96
C ILE A 8 -6.64 -2.75 -6.22
N ALA A 9 -6.34 -3.74 -7.08
CA ALA A 9 -4.98 -4.16 -7.39
C ALA A 9 -4.11 -2.98 -7.85
N THR A 10 -4.65 -2.10 -8.70
CA THR A 10 -3.87 -0.99 -9.26
C THR A 10 -3.85 0.26 -8.38
N GLY A 11 -4.43 0.24 -7.17
CA GLY A 11 -4.56 1.44 -6.37
C GLY A 11 -5.31 2.54 -7.12
N PHE A 12 -6.54 2.25 -7.55
CA PHE A 12 -7.40 3.18 -8.30
C PHE A 12 -6.78 3.68 -9.62
N GLY A 13 -5.96 2.85 -10.27
CA GLY A 13 -5.30 3.15 -11.54
C GLY A 13 -3.88 3.71 -11.44
N ALA A 14 -3.36 3.94 -10.23
CA ALA A 14 -1.96 4.36 -10.02
C ALA A 14 -0.95 3.36 -10.62
N GLY A 15 -1.26 2.07 -10.52
CA GLY A 15 -0.46 0.97 -11.05
C GLY A 15 -0.37 0.92 -12.58
N TYR A 16 -1.20 1.68 -13.30
CA TYR A 16 -1.06 1.83 -14.76
C TYR A 16 0.00 2.86 -15.18
N SER A 17 0.71 3.46 -14.22
CA SER A 17 1.79 4.40 -14.52
C SER A 17 2.89 3.76 -15.39
N PRO A 18 3.33 4.41 -16.48
CA PRO A 18 4.27 3.81 -17.43
C PRO A 18 5.72 3.76 -16.93
N LEU A 19 6.10 4.57 -15.93
CA LEU A 19 7.51 4.76 -15.55
C LEU A 19 7.85 4.18 -14.18
N ALA A 20 6.90 4.12 -13.25
CA ALA A 20 7.10 3.53 -11.93
C ALA A 20 5.76 3.28 -11.21
N PRO A 21 5.03 2.19 -11.55
CA PRO A 21 3.79 1.81 -10.88
C PRO A 21 3.87 1.84 -9.36
N GLY A 22 4.83 1.12 -8.75
CA GLY A 22 4.96 1.04 -7.30
C GLY A 22 5.27 2.38 -6.63
N THR A 23 6.02 3.26 -7.30
CA THR A 23 6.23 4.64 -6.82
C THR A 23 4.93 5.43 -6.82
N MET A 24 4.07 5.25 -7.83
CA MET A 24 2.76 5.90 -7.88
C MET A 24 1.80 5.31 -6.83
N GLY A 25 1.85 4.00 -6.57
CA GLY A 25 1.13 3.36 -5.48
C GLY A 25 1.52 3.91 -4.12
N ALA A 26 2.83 4.00 -3.83
CA ALA A 26 3.34 4.60 -2.60
C ALA A 26 2.99 6.09 -2.48
N ALA A 27 3.06 6.85 -3.58
CA ALA A 27 2.66 8.26 -3.57
C ALA A 27 1.16 8.44 -3.31
N LEU A 28 0.32 7.58 -3.89
CA LEU A 28 -1.11 7.53 -3.60
C LEU A 28 -1.37 7.18 -2.13
N ALA A 29 -0.62 6.25 -1.56
CA ALA A 29 -0.72 5.88 -0.15
C ALA A 29 -0.44 7.07 0.78
N CYS A 30 0.60 7.86 0.48
CA CYS A 30 0.89 9.12 1.16
C CYS A 30 -0.24 10.15 1.00
N LEU A 31 -0.79 10.28 -0.22
CA LEU A 31 -1.90 11.19 -0.49
C LEU A 31 -3.15 10.81 0.31
N ILE A 32 -3.52 9.53 0.34
CA ILE A 32 -4.67 9.02 1.11
C ILE A 32 -4.47 9.32 2.60
N LEU A 33 -3.27 9.05 3.13
CA LEU A 33 -2.94 9.35 4.53
C LEU A 33 -3.03 10.85 4.85
N TRP A 34 -2.50 11.69 3.97
CA TRP A 34 -2.57 13.14 4.13
C TRP A 34 -4.02 13.64 4.09
N LEU A 35 -4.82 13.13 3.15
CA LEU A 35 -6.24 13.48 3.05
C LEU A 35 -7.02 13.04 4.30
N LEU A 36 -6.75 11.85 4.83
CA LEU A 36 -7.36 11.38 6.08
C LEU A 36 -6.96 12.23 7.28
N HIS A 37 -5.72 12.72 7.31
CA HIS A 37 -5.24 13.61 8.36
C HIS A 37 -5.94 14.98 8.32
N ILE A 38 -6.20 15.55 7.15
CA ILE A 38 -6.89 16.85 7.06
C ILE A 38 -8.42 16.74 7.23
N TRP A 39 -9.03 15.59 6.90
CA TRP A 39 -10.48 15.38 6.95
C TRP A 39 -11.00 14.91 8.31
N GLN A 40 -10.17 14.93 9.35
CA GLN A 40 -10.57 14.38 10.65
C GLN A 40 -11.74 15.16 11.26
N PRO A 41 -12.88 14.49 11.55
CA PRO A 41 -13.98 15.10 12.29
C PRO A 41 -13.51 15.50 13.69
N GLU A 42 -13.95 16.65 14.21
CA GLU A 42 -13.55 17.17 15.53
C GLU A 42 -13.79 16.17 16.68
N CYS A 43 -14.76 15.26 16.52
CA CYS A 43 -15.07 14.16 17.43
C CYS A 43 -13.98 13.07 17.54
N PHE A 44 -12.96 13.12 16.69
CA PHE A 44 -11.79 12.24 16.70
C PHE A 44 -10.47 13.03 16.83
N SER A 45 -10.50 14.13 17.58
CA SER A 45 -9.34 14.98 17.83
C SER A 45 -8.31 14.29 18.74
N GLY A 46 -7.29 13.67 18.14
CA GLY A 46 -6.16 13.10 18.84
C GLY A 46 -5.31 12.19 17.95
N ASN A 47 -4.01 12.06 18.21
CA ASN A 47 -3.08 11.26 17.39
C ASN A 47 -3.49 9.78 17.23
N TRP A 48 -4.32 9.25 18.15
CA TRP A 48 -4.84 7.89 18.08
C TRP A 48 -5.92 7.69 17.01
N SER A 49 -6.58 8.74 16.52
CA SER A 49 -7.67 8.57 15.55
C SER A 49 -7.17 8.15 14.17
N VAL A 50 -6.05 8.70 13.70
CA VAL A 50 -5.46 8.30 12.41
C VAL A 50 -5.06 6.83 12.43
N ALA A 51 -4.48 6.35 13.54
CA ALA A 51 -4.02 4.97 13.66
C ALA A 51 -5.17 3.95 13.53
N HIS A 52 -6.36 4.24 14.06
CA HIS A 52 -7.53 3.35 13.91
C HIS A 52 -8.02 3.27 12.46
N TRP A 53 -8.13 4.41 11.78
CA TRP A 53 -8.49 4.43 10.36
C TRP A 53 -7.45 3.71 9.51
N LEU A 54 -6.18 3.91 9.84
CA LEU A 54 -5.07 3.28 9.14
C LEU A 54 -5.07 1.75 9.31
N LEU A 55 -5.36 1.27 10.52
CA LEU A 55 -5.52 -0.17 10.78
C LEU A 55 -6.69 -0.75 9.96
N GLY A 56 -7.82 -0.05 9.91
CA GLY A 56 -8.96 -0.44 9.07
C GLY A 56 -8.60 -0.53 7.59
N LEU A 57 -7.86 0.45 7.07
CA LEU A 57 -7.38 0.44 5.69
C LEU A 57 -6.40 -0.69 5.42
N ILE A 58 -5.45 -0.95 6.31
CA ILE A 58 -4.47 -2.03 6.18
C ILE A 58 -5.16 -3.38 6.11
N LEU A 59 -6.11 -3.66 7.01
CA LEU A 59 -6.84 -4.92 7.01
C LEU A 59 -7.73 -5.06 5.77
N LEU A 60 -8.43 -3.99 5.38
CA LEU A 60 -9.30 -3.98 4.21
C LEU A 60 -8.52 -4.19 2.91
N PHE A 61 -7.54 -3.34 2.62
CA PHE A 61 -6.78 -3.41 1.38
C PHE A 61 -5.75 -4.55 1.36
N GLY A 62 -5.26 -4.99 2.52
CA GLY A 62 -4.45 -6.20 2.62
C GLY A 62 -5.25 -7.44 2.22
N GLY A 63 -6.46 -7.61 2.77
CA GLY A 63 -7.34 -8.72 2.40
C GLY A 63 -7.82 -8.63 0.95
N LEU A 64 -8.34 -7.46 0.55
CA LEU A 64 -8.80 -7.26 -0.83
C LEU A 64 -7.66 -7.34 -1.85
N GLY A 65 -6.42 -7.02 -1.44
CA GLY A 65 -5.24 -7.12 -2.29
C GLY A 65 -4.92 -8.56 -2.67
N VAL A 66 -4.98 -9.47 -1.69
CA VAL A 66 -4.82 -10.92 -1.91
C VAL A 66 -5.90 -11.43 -2.85
N ASP A 67 -7.17 -11.13 -2.55
CA ASP A 67 -8.30 -11.55 -3.40
C ASP A 67 -8.19 -10.96 -4.82
N ALA A 68 -7.69 -9.72 -4.96
CA ALA A 68 -7.49 -9.06 -6.25
C ALA A 68 -6.35 -9.69 -7.06
N ALA A 69 -5.26 -10.08 -6.40
CA ALA A 69 -4.13 -10.77 -7.03
C ALA A 69 -4.59 -12.12 -7.59
N ASP A 70 -5.28 -12.91 -6.76
CA ASP A 70 -5.85 -14.22 -7.16
C ASP A 70 -6.85 -14.08 -8.32
N ALA A 71 -7.79 -13.13 -8.22
CA ALA A 71 -8.80 -12.92 -9.25
C ALA A 71 -8.25 -12.44 -10.60
N LEU A 72 -7.02 -11.90 -10.62
CA LEU A 72 -6.36 -11.36 -11.81
C LEU A 72 -5.16 -12.20 -12.28
N ALA A 73 -4.76 -13.22 -11.53
CA ALA A 73 -3.62 -14.09 -11.85
C ALA A 73 -3.70 -14.69 -13.25
N ASP A 74 -4.88 -15.21 -13.64
CA ASP A 74 -5.10 -15.78 -14.98
C ASP A 74 -4.93 -14.76 -16.12
N GLU A 75 -5.18 -13.48 -15.86
CA GLU A 75 -5.15 -12.42 -16.88
C GLU A 75 -3.79 -11.73 -16.95
N TRP A 76 -3.18 -11.47 -15.80
CA TRP A 76 -1.96 -10.66 -15.69
C TRP A 76 -0.70 -11.47 -15.43
N GLY A 77 -0.84 -12.78 -15.16
CA GLY A 77 0.26 -13.64 -14.74
C GLY A 77 0.64 -13.42 -13.28
N HIS A 78 1.72 -14.08 -12.86
CA HIS A 78 2.26 -13.93 -11.52
C HIS A 78 3.01 -12.60 -11.36
N ASP A 79 2.76 -11.92 -10.24
CA ASP A 79 3.46 -10.71 -9.80
C ASP A 79 3.55 -9.59 -10.87
N PRO A 80 2.40 -9.12 -11.40
CA PRO A 80 2.41 -8.07 -12.39
C PRO A 80 2.73 -6.74 -11.72
N SER A 81 3.68 -5.99 -12.29
CA SER A 81 4.14 -4.68 -11.77
C SER A 81 3.06 -3.61 -11.58
N LYS A 82 1.85 -3.84 -12.08
CA LYS A 82 0.71 -2.93 -11.95
C LYS A 82 -0.14 -3.21 -10.70
N VAL A 83 0.06 -4.33 -10.02
CA VAL A 83 -0.47 -4.54 -8.67
C VAL A 83 0.39 -3.67 -7.77
N VAL A 84 -0.23 -2.65 -7.17
CA VAL A 84 0.45 -1.67 -6.33
C VAL A 84 -0.17 -1.48 -4.95
N VAL A 85 -1.10 -2.39 -4.61
CA VAL A 85 -1.87 -2.36 -3.36
C VAL A 85 -0.98 -2.76 -2.17
N ASP A 86 0.01 -3.60 -2.40
CA ASP A 86 1.06 -3.98 -1.46
C ASP A 86 1.97 -2.80 -1.11
N GLU A 87 2.30 -1.90 -2.04
CA GLU A 87 3.01 -0.66 -1.71
C GLU A 87 2.16 0.27 -0.85
N MET A 88 0.84 0.31 -1.10
CA MET A 88 -0.06 1.11 -0.29
C MET A 88 -0.13 0.59 1.13
N VAL A 89 -0.40 -0.71 1.30
CA VAL A 89 -0.51 -1.36 2.59
C VAL A 89 0.84 -1.31 3.33
N GLY A 90 1.95 -1.58 2.65
CA GLY A 90 3.28 -1.54 3.24
C GLY A 90 3.68 -0.16 3.77
N LEU A 91 3.38 0.90 3.00
CA LEU A 91 3.63 2.27 3.45
C LEU A 91 2.75 2.66 4.64
N TRP A 92 1.48 2.24 4.64
CA TRP A 92 0.58 2.46 5.77
C TRP A 92 1.03 1.73 7.03
N VAL A 93 1.50 0.48 6.91
CA VAL A 93 2.12 -0.26 8.02
C VAL A 93 3.33 0.49 8.56
N ALA A 94 4.19 1.04 7.69
CA ALA A 94 5.36 1.83 8.10
C ALA A 94 4.99 3.12 8.85
N MET A 95 3.79 3.66 8.63
CA MET A 95 3.26 4.86 9.29
C MET A 95 2.44 4.57 10.56
N LEU A 96 2.25 3.30 10.95
CA LEU A 96 1.53 2.96 12.18
C LEU A 96 2.21 3.56 13.42
N GLY A 97 1.47 4.36 14.17
CA GLY A 97 1.97 5.04 15.37
C GLY A 97 2.91 6.22 15.09
N ILE A 98 3.14 6.57 13.83
CA ILE A 98 3.94 7.73 13.42
C ILE A 98 3.02 8.92 13.15
N PRO A 99 3.35 10.13 13.64
CA PRO A 99 2.54 11.31 13.34
C PRO A 99 2.57 11.64 11.85
N VAL A 100 1.40 11.91 11.27
CA VAL A 100 1.26 12.26 9.86
C VAL A 100 1.69 13.71 9.63
N THR A 101 2.98 13.91 9.43
CA THR A 101 3.54 15.19 8.96
C THR A 101 4.25 14.97 7.63
N TRP A 102 4.47 16.03 6.86
CA TRP A 102 5.13 15.92 5.56
C TRP A 102 6.55 15.31 5.66
N GLN A 103 7.27 15.56 6.76
CA GLN A 103 8.59 14.98 7.01
C GLN A 103 8.52 13.46 7.16
N TRP A 104 7.57 12.97 7.96
CA TRP A 104 7.39 11.54 8.19
C TRP A 104 6.82 10.82 6.99
N LEU A 105 5.91 11.45 6.24
CA LEU A 105 5.42 10.91 4.97
C LEU A 105 6.54 10.79 3.93
N LEU A 106 7.40 11.81 3.81
CA LEU A 106 8.56 11.76 2.92
C LEU A 106 9.56 10.68 3.36
N ALA A 107 9.83 10.60 4.67
CA ALA A 107 10.73 9.58 5.22
C ALA A 107 10.17 8.16 4.98
N ALA A 108 8.88 7.93 5.26
CA ALA A 108 8.21 6.66 5.01
C ALA A 108 8.24 6.32 3.53
N PHE A 109 7.91 7.25 2.64
CA PHE A 109 7.98 7.04 1.19
C PHE A 109 9.39 6.61 0.74
N VAL A 110 10.43 7.35 1.12
CA VAL A 110 11.80 7.06 0.70
C VAL A 110 12.29 5.75 1.30
N LEU A 111 12.16 5.57 2.62
CA LEU A 111 12.66 4.39 3.32
C LEU A 111 11.92 3.13 2.88
N PHE A 112 10.59 3.19 2.76
CA PHE A 112 9.79 2.07 2.28
C PHE A 112 10.23 1.64 0.89
N ARG A 113 10.36 2.56 -0.07
CA ARG A 113 10.80 2.21 -1.44
C ARG A 113 12.22 1.65 -1.45
N ILE A 114 13.14 2.17 -0.62
CA ILE A 114 14.49 1.61 -0.50
C ILE A 114 14.42 0.17 0.01
N PHE A 115 13.67 -0.11 1.06
CA PHE A 115 13.61 -1.45 1.65
C PHE A 115 12.82 -2.44 0.79
N ASP A 116 11.77 -1.99 0.12
CA ASP A 116 10.97 -2.81 -0.79
C ASP A 116 11.77 -3.24 -2.04
N ILE A 117 12.57 -2.32 -2.61
CA ILE A 117 13.40 -2.64 -3.79
C ILE A 117 14.65 -3.45 -3.37
N TRP A 118 15.29 -3.06 -2.28
CA TRP A 118 16.57 -3.68 -1.89
C TRP A 118 16.39 -5.03 -1.18
N LYS A 119 15.29 -5.20 -0.43
CA LYS A 119 14.96 -6.37 0.39
C LYS A 119 16.17 -6.87 1.21
N PRO A 120 16.75 -6.03 2.09
CA PRO A 120 17.92 -6.41 2.87
C PRO A 120 17.60 -7.53 3.89
N LEU A 121 18.60 -8.01 4.63
CA LEU A 121 18.43 -8.98 5.72
C LEU A 121 17.94 -10.38 5.27
N GLY A 122 18.11 -10.71 3.99
CA GLY A 122 17.75 -12.03 3.47
C GLY A 122 16.24 -12.22 3.24
N ILE A 123 15.45 -11.14 3.21
CA ILE A 123 14.01 -11.18 2.89
C ILE A 123 13.74 -11.86 1.54
N LYS A 124 14.66 -11.77 0.58
CA LYS A 124 14.59 -12.51 -0.70
C LYS A 124 14.46 -14.03 -0.53
N ARG A 125 14.89 -14.59 0.60
CA ARG A 125 14.70 -16.03 0.89
C ARG A 125 13.24 -16.38 1.14
N ALA A 126 12.43 -15.42 1.61
CA ALA A 126 11.00 -15.63 1.82
C ALA A 126 10.25 -15.81 0.49
N GLU A 127 10.72 -15.20 -0.60
CA GLU A 127 10.15 -15.37 -1.94
C GLU A 127 10.33 -16.81 -2.49
N ALA A 128 11.30 -17.56 -1.96
CA ALA A 128 11.54 -18.95 -2.34
C ALA A 128 10.69 -19.95 -1.54
N LEU A 129 9.88 -19.49 -0.59
CA LEU A 129 9.01 -20.36 0.18
C LEU A 129 7.83 -20.84 -0.69
N PRO A 130 7.53 -22.14 -0.71
CA PRO A 130 6.37 -22.65 -1.43
C PRO A 130 5.08 -22.19 -0.76
N GLY A 131 4.08 -21.80 -1.56
CA GLY A 131 2.75 -21.43 -1.08
C GLY A 131 2.55 -19.94 -0.80
N GLY A 132 3.12 -19.06 -1.63
CA GLY A 132 2.80 -17.63 -1.62
C GLY A 132 1.33 -17.37 -1.98
N TRP A 133 0.73 -16.40 -1.29
CA TRP A 133 -0.58 -15.81 -1.54
C TRP A 133 -0.35 -14.35 -1.91
#